data_AF-A0AAU5XY80-F1
#
_entry.id   AF-A0AAU5XY80-F1
#
_cell.length_a   1.000
_cell.length_b   1.000
_cell.length_c   1.000
_cell.angle_alpha   90.00
_cell.angle_beta   90.00
_cell.angle_gamma   90.00
#
_symmetry.space_group_name_H-M   'P 1'
#
loop_
_entity.id
_entity.type
_entity.pdbx_description
1 polymer ?
#
loop_
_entity_poly.entity_id
_entity_poly.type
_entity_poly.pdbx_seq_one_letter_code
_entity_poly.pdbx_strand_id
1 'polypeptide(L)'
;MARLGGEAVVGAIAGIEGSVGAGGAVAAGAGAGALGDYSGSLVAAKIAAEAVGGDSAAAACVGKNSFTGDTPVLMADGTSKPIAEVKVGDEVRNSEPDDSFVEHHVVAALHITEDDHDFVDVTVGTSSGPRAIATTAHHRFWDETTRTWTDAADLRVGDHLSTPGGGQIAVQSLRRYAAVNRTYNLTIEDLHTYYVIVGETAVLVHNAGLCDWRSEFDNLAAGKQGHVRTVGDAQELRGMFDGWTAGAQRLPSRGAKIPDVYRLDDGTVMQWRTASQSGDETVDIFPPGSKGLKVHIGDE
;
A
#
# COMPACT_ATOMS: atom_id res chain seq x y z
N MET A 1 21.06 21.12 65.91
CA MET A 1 22.40 21.12 65.26
C MET A 1 22.19 21.62 63.84
N ALA A 2 22.48 22.90 63.57
CA ALA A 2 23.58 23.35 62.69
C ALA A 2 23.54 22.67 61.30
N ARG A 3 23.00 23.28 60.23
CA ARG A 3 23.44 24.45 59.41
C ARG A 3 24.27 24.03 58.17
N LEU A 4 23.90 24.66 57.04
CA LEU A 4 24.68 24.95 55.80
C LEU A 4 24.78 23.81 54.79
N GLY A 5 24.69 23.99 53.47
CA GLY A 5 24.59 25.14 52.55
C GLY A 5 24.57 24.55 51.13
N GLY A 6 23.80 25.05 50.16
CA GLY A 6 24.12 26.16 49.25
C GLY A 6 23.53 25.76 47.89
N GLU A 7 22.48 26.44 47.44
CA GLU A 7 22.47 27.59 46.53
C GLU A 7 22.43 27.24 45.05
N ALA A 8 21.46 27.88 44.39
CA ALA A 8 21.09 27.77 43.00
C ALA A 8 21.98 28.64 42.10
N VAL A 9 22.01 28.34 40.80
CA VAL A 9 22.21 29.38 39.79
C VAL A 9 21.21 29.18 38.65
N VAL A 10 20.35 30.19 38.51
CA VAL A 10 19.53 30.51 37.34
C VAL A 10 20.43 31.18 36.30
N GLY A 11 20.25 30.88 35.02
CA GLY A 11 20.87 31.61 33.92
C GLY A 11 20.09 31.48 32.62
N ALA A 12 19.28 32.50 32.32
CA ALA A 12 18.65 32.72 31.02
C ALA A 12 19.57 33.56 30.12
N ILE A 13 19.53 33.36 28.80
CA ILE A 13 19.78 34.36 27.75
C ILE A 13 19.17 33.80 26.44
N ALA A 14 18.07 34.37 25.93
CA ALA A 14 18.00 35.53 25.01
C ALA A 14 18.35 35.18 23.56
N GLY A 15 17.37 35.34 22.67
CA GLY A 15 17.48 35.08 21.24
C GLY A 15 18.17 36.17 20.44
N ILE A 16 18.47 35.86 19.17
CA ILE A 16 18.85 36.82 18.12
C ILE A 16 18.21 36.34 16.80
N GLU A 17 17.37 37.20 16.23
CA GLU A 17 16.97 37.17 14.81
C GLU A 17 18.14 37.63 13.93
N GLY A 18 18.30 37.06 12.74
CA GLY A 18 19.28 37.54 11.76
C GLY A 18 19.21 36.80 10.43
N SER A 19 19.03 37.56 9.36
CA SER A 19 18.62 37.18 8.01
C SER A 19 19.78 36.96 7.02
N VAL A 20 19.40 36.56 5.80
CA VAL A 20 20.05 36.65 4.47
C VAL A 20 21.31 35.84 4.14
N GLY A 21 21.24 35.17 2.97
CA GLY A 21 22.31 35.31 1.96
C GLY A 21 22.88 34.03 1.34
N ALA A 22 22.40 33.74 0.13
CA ALA A 22 23.00 33.01 -0.99
C ALA A 22 24.47 32.53 -0.93
N GLY A 23 24.67 31.31 -1.45
CA GLY A 23 25.71 30.97 -2.43
C GLY A 23 27.16 30.86 -1.94
N GLY A 24 27.67 29.63 -1.84
CA GLY A 24 29.11 29.41 -1.72
C GLY A 24 29.47 27.93 -1.54
N ALA A 25 29.93 27.31 -2.63
CA ALA A 25 30.55 25.99 -2.60
C ALA A 25 31.83 26.03 -1.74
N VAL A 26 32.01 25.06 -0.85
CA VAL A 26 33.30 24.81 -0.17
C VAL A 26 33.69 23.35 -0.34
N ALA A 27 34.87 23.15 -0.95
CA ALA A 27 35.50 21.87 -1.15
C ALA A 27 36.00 21.30 0.20
N ALA A 28 35.68 20.04 0.48
CA ALA A 28 36.21 19.33 1.64
C ALA A 28 37.49 18.57 1.26
N GLY A 29 38.61 18.99 1.83
CA GLY A 29 39.89 18.27 1.79
C GLY A 29 39.91 17.11 2.79
N ALA A 30 40.54 16.01 2.38
CA ALA A 30 40.73 14.79 3.16
C ALA A 30 41.65 15.00 4.38
N GLY A 31 41.30 14.38 5.50
CA GLY A 31 42.15 14.24 6.68
C GLY A 31 41.74 13.03 7.52
N ALA A 32 42.49 11.94 7.38
CA ALA A 32 42.37 10.73 8.18
C ALA A 32 43.08 10.90 9.53
N GLY A 33 42.51 10.36 10.62
CA GLY A 33 43.14 10.42 11.95
C GLY A 33 42.46 9.58 13.04
N ALA A 34 42.94 8.35 13.16
CA ALA A 34 43.11 7.52 14.37
C ALA A 34 41.90 6.99 15.20
N LEU A 35 41.92 5.66 15.34
CA LEU A 35 41.11 4.78 16.19
C LEU A 35 41.56 4.82 17.66
N GLY A 36 40.61 4.59 18.59
CA GLY A 36 40.87 4.31 19.99
C GLY A 36 39.68 3.59 20.64
N ASP A 37 39.84 2.27 20.84
CA ASP A 37 38.91 1.36 21.51
C ASP A 37 38.89 1.57 23.04
N TYR A 38 37.72 1.71 23.65
CA TYR A 38 37.43 1.16 24.99
C TYR A 38 35.92 0.89 25.12
N SER A 39 35.63 -0.37 25.41
CA SER A 39 34.32 -1.00 25.41
C SER A 39 33.48 -0.64 26.65
N GLY A 40 32.28 -0.11 26.41
CA GLY A 40 31.23 0.07 27.40
C GLY A 40 30.03 0.86 26.87
N SER A 41 28.83 0.32 27.07
CA SER A 41 27.50 0.96 26.91
C SER A 41 26.80 0.92 25.53
N LEU A 42 25.54 0.47 25.60
CA LEU A 42 24.32 0.91 24.89
C LEU A 42 24.51 1.99 23.80
N VAL A 43 24.02 1.70 22.59
CA VAL A 43 23.75 2.66 21.51
C VAL A 43 22.49 2.13 20.80
N ALA A 44 21.27 2.63 20.97
CA ALA A 44 20.76 3.99 20.76
C ALA A 44 21.11 4.55 19.37
N ALA A 45 20.24 4.24 18.41
CA ALA A 45 19.91 5.03 17.22
C ALA A 45 21.05 5.68 16.43
N LYS A 46 21.26 5.19 15.20
CA LYS A 46 21.78 6.02 14.11
C LYS A 46 20.92 5.83 12.87
N ILE A 47 19.96 6.75 12.72
CA ILE A 47 19.43 7.10 11.40
C ILE A 47 20.54 7.87 10.68
N ALA A 48 20.91 7.40 9.50
CA ALA A 48 21.60 8.20 8.50
C ALA A 48 20.77 8.11 7.22
N ALA A 49 20.18 9.24 6.87
CA ALA A 49 19.59 9.48 5.57
C ALA A 49 20.72 9.62 4.54
N GLU A 50 20.63 8.89 3.44
CA GLU A 50 21.20 9.30 2.15
C GLU A 50 20.21 8.94 1.05
N ALA A 51 19.61 9.97 0.46
CA ALA A 51 18.90 9.91 -0.80
C ALA A 51 19.76 10.62 -1.84
N VAL A 52 20.30 9.90 -2.82
CA VAL A 52 20.63 10.43 -4.15
C VAL A 52 20.52 9.29 -5.17
N GLY A 53 19.58 9.46 -6.10
CA GLY A 53 19.77 9.13 -7.51
C GLY A 53 19.82 7.66 -7.90
N GLY A 54 18.64 7.05 -8.00
CA GLY A 54 18.38 6.00 -8.96
C GLY A 54 16.98 6.22 -9.49
N ASP A 55 16.84 6.47 -10.80
CA ASP A 55 15.57 6.28 -11.51
C ASP A 55 15.25 4.79 -11.45
N SER A 56 14.77 4.34 -10.30
CA SER A 56 14.20 3.03 -10.12
C SER A 56 12.75 3.12 -10.55
N ALA A 57 12.33 2.18 -11.39
CA ALA A 57 10.98 1.99 -11.89
C ALA A 57 9.97 1.69 -10.76
N ALA A 58 9.79 2.66 -9.85
CA ALA A 58 8.80 2.72 -8.78
C ALA A 58 7.83 3.89 -9.01
N ALA A 59 7.68 4.29 -10.28
CA ALA A 59 6.72 5.29 -10.72
C ALA A 59 5.81 4.68 -11.79
N ALA A 60 4.77 3.95 -11.35
CA ALA A 60 3.46 3.77 -12.00
C ALA A 60 2.72 2.54 -11.45
N CYS A 61 2.32 2.57 -10.17
CA CYS A 61 1.31 1.65 -9.63
C CYS A 61 0.24 2.47 -8.89
N VAL A 62 -0.37 3.43 -9.57
CA VAL A 62 -1.54 4.14 -9.02
C VAL A 62 -2.79 3.42 -9.52
N GLY A 63 -3.12 2.31 -8.88
CA GLY A 63 -4.47 1.78 -8.96
C GLY A 63 -5.43 2.83 -8.43
N LYS A 64 -6.54 3.10 -9.14
CA LYS A 64 -7.55 4.10 -8.79
C LYS A 64 -8.41 3.71 -7.57
N ASN A 65 -7.81 3.14 -6.53
CA ASN A 65 -8.46 2.59 -5.34
C ASN A 65 -7.99 3.36 -4.12
N SER A 66 -8.50 4.57 -3.92
CA SER A 66 -8.02 5.47 -2.88
C SER A 66 -9.16 6.18 -2.15
N PHE A 67 -8.85 6.80 -1.02
CA PHE A 67 -9.77 7.59 -0.21
C PHE A 67 -9.28 9.02 -0.02
N THR A 68 -10.20 9.94 0.31
CA THR A 68 -9.80 11.27 0.79
C THR A 68 -9.10 11.16 2.14
N GLY A 69 -8.17 12.08 2.42
CA GLY A 69 -7.26 11.97 3.57
C GLY A 69 -7.91 11.97 4.96
N ASP A 70 -9.13 12.47 5.07
CA ASP A 70 -9.95 12.49 6.28
C ASP A 70 -10.66 11.17 6.58
N THR A 71 -10.61 10.20 5.64
CA THR A 71 -11.22 8.89 5.81
C THR A 71 -10.61 8.15 7.01
N PRO A 72 -11.40 7.79 8.04
CA PRO A 72 -10.85 7.10 9.21
C PRO A 72 -10.62 5.63 8.93
N VAL A 73 -9.42 5.13 9.22
CA VAL A 73 -9.04 3.72 9.22
C VAL A 73 -9.21 3.16 10.62
N LEU A 74 -9.74 1.94 10.72
CA LEU A 74 -9.88 1.23 11.99
C LEU A 74 -8.54 0.60 12.41
N MET A 75 -7.95 1.12 13.48
CA MET A 75 -6.64 0.70 13.98
C MET A 75 -6.74 -0.59 14.80
N ALA A 76 -5.61 -1.28 14.98
CA ALA A 76 -5.57 -2.55 15.74
C ALA A 76 -6.11 -2.42 17.18
N ASP A 77 -5.76 -1.33 17.86
CA ASP A 77 -6.23 -1.02 19.22
C ASP A 77 -7.74 -0.67 19.32
N GLY A 78 -8.44 -0.63 18.19
CA GLY A 78 -9.87 -0.31 18.11
C GLY A 78 -10.16 1.19 18.04
N THR A 79 -9.14 2.05 18.04
CA THR A 79 -9.27 3.48 17.72
C THR A 79 -9.38 3.69 16.21
N SER A 80 -9.56 4.95 15.81
CA SER A 80 -9.57 5.35 14.40
C SER A 80 -8.51 6.40 14.12
N LYS A 81 -7.87 6.33 12.96
CA LYS A 81 -6.92 7.35 12.51
C LYS A 81 -7.27 7.79 11.08
N PRO A 82 -7.27 9.11 10.75
CA PRO A 82 -7.40 9.54 9.36
C PRO A 82 -6.34 8.87 8.49
N ILE A 83 -6.70 8.41 7.29
CA ILE A 83 -5.80 7.66 6.41
C ILE A 83 -4.54 8.47 6.05
N ALA A 84 -4.64 9.80 5.97
CA ALA A 84 -3.50 10.69 5.75
C ALA A 84 -2.49 10.73 6.92
N GLU A 85 -2.88 10.26 8.11
CA GLU A 85 -2.03 10.20 9.31
C GLU A 85 -1.51 8.79 9.62
N VAL A 86 -2.01 7.78 8.92
CA VAL A 86 -1.51 6.40 9.01
C VAL A 86 -0.08 6.32 8.49
N LYS A 87 0.76 5.52 9.14
CA LYS A 87 2.18 5.39 8.84
C LYS A 87 2.56 3.94 8.60
N VAL A 88 3.62 3.75 7.80
CA VAL A 88 4.29 2.44 7.71
C VAL A 88 4.69 1.99 9.12
N GLY A 89 4.38 0.73 9.44
CA GLY A 89 4.57 0.15 10.76
C GLY A 89 3.39 0.32 11.73
N ASP A 90 2.36 1.10 11.39
CA ASP A 90 1.10 1.05 12.14
C ASP A 90 0.40 -0.30 11.92
N GLU A 91 -0.36 -0.78 12.91
CA GLU A 91 -1.20 -1.97 12.77
C GLU A 91 -2.68 -1.57 12.61
N VAL A 92 -3.35 -2.16 11.62
CA VAL A 92 -4.77 -1.93 11.33
C VAL A 92 -5.58 -3.20 11.54
N ARG A 93 -6.90 -3.06 11.71
CA ARG A 93 -7.82 -4.20 11.64
C ARG A 93 -8.16 -4.52 10.20
N ASN A 94 -8.21 -5.80 9.89
CA ASN A 94 -8.63 -6.32 8.60
C ASN A 94 -9.22 -7.73 8.76
N SER A 95 -9.72 -8.30 7.67
CA SER A 95 -10.27 -9.65 7.60
C SER A 95 -10.24 -10.16 6.16
N GLU A 96 -10.13 -11.47 6.00
CA GLU A 96 -10.49 -12.14 4.76
C GLU A 96 -11.99 -11.93 4.45
N PRO A 97 -12.36 -11.84 3.16
CA PRO A 97 -13.75 -11.93 2.74
C PRO A 97 -14.47 -13.15 3.33
N ASP A 98 -15.73 -12.96 3.75
CA ASP A 98 -16.58 -13.98 4.41
C ASP A 98 -16.04 -14.53 5.75
N ASP A 99 -14.89 -14.07 6.26
CA ASP A 99 -14.42 -14.48 7.59
C ASP A 99 -15.10 -13.66 8.69
N SER A 100 -15.50 -14.35 9.75
CA SER A 100 -15.99 -13.76 10.99
C SER A 100 -14.87 -13.33 11.94
N PHE A 101 -13.62 -13.78 11.70
CA PHE A 101 -12.47 -13.40 12.51
C PHE A 101 -11.88 -12.06 12.05
N VAL A 102 -11.63 -11.19 13.03
CA VAL A 102 -10.91 -9.93 12.81
C VAL A 102 -9.44 -10.17 13.08
N GLU A 103 -8.63 -9.81 12.10
CA GLU A 103 -7.18 -9.91 12.12
C GLU A 103 -6.54 -8.53 12.27
N HIS A 104 -5.23 -8.55 12.50
CA HIS A 104 -4.41 -7.36 12.66
C HIS A 104 -3.13 -7.53 11.86
N HIS A 105 -2.88 -6.58 10.96
CA HIS A 105 -1.71 -6.61 10.10
C HIS A 105 -1.04 -5.25 10.01
N VAL A 106 0.25 -5.25 9.69
CA VAL A 106 1.08 -4.06 9.62
C VAL A 106 0.86 -3.35 8.29
N VAL A 107 0.82 -2.02 8.34
CA VAL A 107 0.89 -1.17 7.14
C VAL A 107 2.32 -1.22 6.60
N ALA A 108 2.49 -1.87 5.46
CA ALA A 108 3.77 -2.03 4.78
C ALA A 108 4.14 -0.82 3.89
N ALA A 109 3.15 -0.14 3.29
CA ALA A 109 3.37 1.03 2.45
C ALA A 109 2.19 2.03 2.47
N LEU A 110 2.49 3.27 2.08
CA LEU A 110 1.50 4.31 1.84
C LEU A 110 1.56 4.72 0.37
N HIS A 111 0.40 4.84 -0.25
CA HIS A 111 0.24 5.32 -1.62
C HIS A 111 -0.50 6.65 -1.61
N ILE A 112 0.07 7.65 -2.29
CA ILE A 112 -0.51 8.99 -2.36
C ILE A 112 -0.64 9.37 -3.83
N THR A 113 -1.84 9.77 -4.23
CA THR A 113 -2.16 10.25 -5.58
C THR A 113 -2.62 11.69 -5.49
N GLU A 114 -2.19 12.55 -6.41
CA GLU A 114 -2.51 13.99 -6.37
C GLU A 114 -3.66 14.38 -7.32
N ASP A 115 -4.01 13.50 -8.26
CA ASP A 115 -4.81 13.81 -9.45
C ASP A 115 -5.96 12.82 -9.70
N ASP A 116 -6.48 12.16 -8.66
CA ASP A 116 -7.71 11.40 -8.81
C ASP A 116 -8.90 12.32 -9.16
N HIS A 117 -9.79 11.83 -10.02
CA HIS A 117 -10.82 12.65 -10.66
C HIS A 117 -12.25 12.18 -10.45
N ASP A 118 -12.46 10.87 -10.36
CA ASP A 118 -13.78 10.25 -10.31
C ASP A 118 -14.07 9.73 -8.92
N PHE A 119 -15.09 10.27 -8.26
CA PHE A 119 -15.43 9.96 -6.87
C PHE A 119 -16.86 9.49 -6.71
N VAL A 120 -17.09 8.74 -5.64
CA VAL A 120 -18.39 8.30 -5.18
C VAL A 120 -18.48 8.56 -3.68
N ASP A 121 -19.53 9.23 -3.24
CA ASP A 121 -19.92 9.19 -1.83
C ASP A 121 -20.83 7.98 -1.61
N VAL A 122 -20.34 6.99 -0.88
CA VAL A 122 -21.10 5.80 -0.49
C VAL A 122 -21.77 6.08 0.85
N THR A 123 -23.10 6.18 0.86
CA THR A 123 -23.87 6.41 2.08
C THR A 123 -24.44 5.10 2.62
N VAL A 124 -24.17 4.79 3.88
CA VAL A 124 -24.68 3.61 4.57
C VAL A 124 -25.62 3.98 5.71
N GLY A 125 -26.52 3.05 6.05
CA GLY A 125 -27.50 3.22 7.12
C GLY A 125 -26.95 2.89 8.51
N THR A 126 -26.32 3.85 9.18
CA THR A 126 -25.79 3.67 10.54
C THR A 126 -26.87 3.84 11.61
N SER A 127 -26.57 3.46 12.85
CA SER A 127 -27.48 3.62 14.00
C SER A 127 -27.77 5.09 14.31
N SER A 128 -26.84 5.99 13.99
CA SER A 128 -26.96 7.44 14.15
C SER A 128 -27.54 8.14 12.90
N GLY A 129 -28.08 7.37 11.95
CA GLY A 129 -28.65 7.83 10.68
C GLY A 129 -27.71 7.64 9.48
N PRO A 130 -28.08 8.13 8.29
CA PRO A 130 -27.24 7.99 7.10
C PRO A 130 -25.89 8.68 7.29
N ARG A 131 -24.79 8.01 6.93
CA ARG A 131 -23.43 8.55 6.93
C ARG A 131 -22.73 8.16 5.64
N ALA A 132 -21.88 9.05 5.14
CA ALA A 132 -21.22 8.89 3.86
C ALA A 132 -19.70 8.83 4.02
N ILE A 133 -19.05 8.10 3.12
CA ILE A 133 -17.60 8.08 2.93
C ILE A 133 -17.28 8.46 1.49
N ALA A 134 -16.30 9.34 1.30
CA ALA A 134 -15.84 9.77 -0.01
C ALA A 134 -14.70 8.86 -0.48
N THR A 135 -14.84 8.27 -1.66
CA THR A 135 -13.88 7.32 -2.20
C THR A 135 -13.74 7.48 -3.71
N THR A 136 -12.63 7.03 -4.29
CA THR A 136 -12.51 6.96 -5.75
C THR A 136 -13.55 5.98 -6.32
N ALA A 137 -14.00 6.22 -7.55
CA ALA A 137 -15.04 5.42 -8.17
C ALA A 137 -14.70 3.93 -8.31
N HIS A 138 -13.42 3.58 -8.36
CA HIS A 138 -12.97 2.20 -8.51
C HIS A 138 -12.62 1.52 -7.18
N HIS A 139 -12.64 2.24 -6.05
CA HIS A 139 -12.32 1.63 -4.77
C HIS A 139 -13.31 0.52 -4.44
N ARG A 140 -12.80 -0.66 -4.07
CA ARG A 140 -13.64 -1.84 -3.87
C ARG A 140 -14.03 -2.04 -2.42
N PHE A 141 -15.32 -2.34 -2.24
CA PHE A 141 -15.89 -2.80 -0.98
C PHE A 141 -16.23 -4.28 -1.10
N TRP A 142 -16.13 -5.04 0.00
CA TRP A 142 -16.66 -6.40 0.01
C TRP A 142 -18.19 -6.33 0.10
N ASP A 143 -18.87 -6.73 -0.97
CA ASP A 143 -20.33 -6.78 -1.04
C ASP A 143 -20.81 -8.20 -0.73
N GLU A 144 -21.43 -8.35 0.45
CA GLU A 144 -22.02 -9.61 0.95
C GLU A 144 -23.20 -10.08 0.09
N THR A 145 -23.84 -9.17 -0.66
CA THR A 145 -25.00 -9.45 -1.52
C THR A 145 -24.58 -10.28 -2.73
N THR A 146 -23.51 -9.87 -3.39
CA THR A 146 -22.95 -10.53 -4.57
C THR A 146 -21.83 -11.50 -4.24
N ARG A 147 -21.26 -11.41 -3.03
CA ARG A 147 -20.04 -12.11 -2.58
C ARG A 147 -18.86 -11.82 -3.48
N THR A 148 -18.67 -10.54 -3.79
CA THR A 148 -17.58 -10.07 -4.64
C THR A 148 -17.02 -8.75 -4.12
N TRP A 149 -15.77 -8.48 -4.46
CA TRP A 149 -15.24 -7.12 -4.43
C TRP A 149 -15.94 -6.29 -5.51
N THR A 150 -16.66 -5.26 -5.10
CA THR A 150 -17.45 -4.41 -5.99
C THR A 150 -16.91 -2.98 -5.95
N ASP A 151 -16.58 -2.42 -7.12
CA ASP A 151 -16.17 -1.03 -7.27
C ASP A 151 -17.24 -0.09 -6.69
N ALA A 152 -16.84 1.00 -6.03
CA ALA A 152 -17.76 1.97 -5.41
C ALA A 152 -18.80 2.52 -6.40
N ALA A 153 -18.39 2.70 -7.66
CA ALA A 153 -19.26 3.05 -8.76
C ALA A 153 -20.39 2.03 -8.95
N ASP A 154 -20.08 0.75 -8.91
CA ASP A 154 -20.98 -0.33 -9.35
C ASP A 154 -21.84 -0.91 -8.23
N LEU A 155 -21.61 -0.46 -6.98
CA LEU A 155 -22.54 -0.67 -5.87
C LEU A 155 -23.95 -0.18 -6.21
N ARG A 156 -24.93 -0.77 -5.54
CA ARG A 156 -26.35 -0.45 -5.67
C ARG A 156 -26.96 -0.17 -4.31
N VAL A 157 -27.99 0.66 -4.32
CA VAL A 157 -28.82 0.87 -3.13
C VAL A 157 -29.46 -0.47 -2.74
N GLY A 158 -29.28 -0.87 -1.48
CA GLY A 158 -29.73 -2.15 -0.93
C GLY A 158 -28.65 -3.23 -0.86
N ASP A 159 -27.49 -3.02 -1.50
CA ASP A 159 -26.33 -3.90 -1.31
C ASP A 159 -25.84 -3.82 0.14
N HIS A 160 -25.26 -4.91 0.64
CA HIS A 160 -24.79 -5.06 2.01
C HIS A 160 -23.26 -5.13 2.03
N LEU A 161 -22.64 -4.12 2.64
CA LEU A 161 -21.19 -4.09 2.81
C LEU A 161 -20.80 -4.83 4.08
N SER A 162 -19.71 -5.57 4.02
CA SER A 162 -19.22 -6.37 5.14
C SER A 162 -18.65 -5.52 6.27
N THR A 163 -18.93 -5.91 7.51
CA THR A 163 -18.46 -5.26 8.73
C THR A 163 -17.74 -6.26 9.64
N PRO A 164 -16.89 -5.80 10.59
CA PRO A 164 -16.12 -6.69 11.46
C PRO A 164 -16.99 -7.71 12.19
N GLY A 165 -16.50 -8.95 12.30
CA GLY A 165 -17.19 -10.01 13.03
C GLY A 165 -18.29 -10.73 12.25
N GLY A 166 -18.29 -10.65 10.92
CA GLY A 166 -19.33 -11.24 10.06
C GLY A 166 -20.64 -10.45 10.03
N GLY A 167 -20.58 -9.16 10.36
CA GLY A 167 -21.73 -8.26 10.26
C GLY A 167 -21.87 -7.66 8.86
N GLN A 168 -22.94 -6.90 8.65
CA GLN A 168 -23.18 -6.22 7.38
C GLN A 168 -23.94 -4.90 7.57
N ILE A 169 -23.78 -3.97 6.63
CA ILE A 169 -24.49 -2.69 6.62
C ILE A 169 -25.00 -2.33 5.20
N ALA A 170 -26.24 -1.87 5.11
CA ALA A 170 -26.88 -1.58 3.83
C ALA A 170 -26.44 -0.23 3.23
N VAL A 171 -26.14 -0.22 1.94
CA VAL A 171 -25.97 0.98 1.12
C VAL A 171 -27.33 1.65 0.93
N GLN A 172 -27.42 2.92 1.30
CA GLN A 172 -28.66 3.72 1.24
C GLN A 172 -28.67 4.70 0.07
N SER A 173 -27.53 5.29 -0.27
CA SER A 173 -27.43 6.16 -1.44
C SER A 173 -26.00 6.24 -1.96
N LEU A 174 -25.88 6.57 -3.24
CA LEU A 174 -24.62 6.70 -3.96
C LEU A 174 -24.65 8.04 -4.70
N ARG A 175 -23.63 8.87 -4.50
CA ARG A 175 -23.48 10.13 -5.23
C ARG A 175 -22.17 10.11 -5.98
N ARG A 176 -22.24 9.97 -7.31
CA ARG A 176 -21.08 10.10 -8.20
C ARG A 176 -20.78 11.58 -8.46
N TYR A 177 -19.53 11.97 -8.44
CA TYR A 177 -19.08 13.33 -8.77
C TYR A 177 -17.64 13.34 -9.26
N ALA A 178 -17.28 14.41 -9.96
CA ALA A 178 -15.90 14.68 -10.34
C ALA A 178 -15.30 15.75 -9.44
N ALA A 179 -14.08 15.55 -8.98
CA ALA A 179 -13.31 16.49 -8.18
C ALA A 179 -11.81 16.21 -8.39
N VAL A 180 -10.92 17.16 -8.09
CA VAL A 180 -9.48 16.88 -8.06
C VAL A 180 -9.05 16.89 -6.60
N ASN A 181 -8.71 15.73 -6.06
CA ASN A 181 -8.31 15.61 -4.67
C ASN A 181 -7.05 14.76 -4.55
N ARG A 182 -6.21 15.11 -3.59
CA ARG A 182 -5.21 14.18 -3.08
C ARG A 182 -5.90 13.02 -2.38
N THR A 183 -5.54 11.80 -2.74
CA THR A 183 -6.08 10.58 -2.17
C THR A 183 -4.97 9.69 -1.60
N TYR A 184 -5.37 8.75 -0.76
CA TYR A 184 -4.49 7.87 -0.02
C TYR A 184 -4.99 6.43 -0.14
N ASN A 185 -4.05 5.49 -0.22
CA ASN A 185 -4.29 4.06 -0.08
C ASN A 185 -3.14 3.44 0.74
N LEU A 186 -3.38 2.27 1.31
CA LEU A 186 -2.43 1.58 2.20
C LEU A 186 -2.06 0.24 1.58
N THR A 187 -0.80 -0.17 1.63
CA THR A 187 -0.44 -1.59 1.54
C THR A 187 -0.39 -2.18 2.93
N ILE A 188 -1.15 -3.24 3.15
CA ILE A 188 -1.18 -4.04 4.38
C ILE A 188 -0.42 -5.34 4.11
N GLU A 189 0.42 -5.74 5.06
CA GLU A 189 1.21 -6.98 5.03
C GLU A 189 0.29 -8.20 5.07
N ASP A 190 0.64 -9.24 4.30
CA ASP A 190 -0.04 -10.54 4.13
C ASP A 190 -1.49 -10.50 3.60
N LEU A 191 -2.31 -9.60 4.15
CA LEU A 191 -3.74 -9.49 3.88
C LEU A 191 -4.06 -8.14 3.24
N HIS A 192 -4.49 -8.18 1.98
CA HIS A 192 -4.74 -7.00 1.14
C HIS A 192 -6.10 -6.32 1.40
N THR A 193 -6.52 -6.26 2.65
CA THR A 193 -7.76 -5.60 3.07
C THR A 193 -7.50 -4.74 4.30
N TYR A 194 -8.39 -3.78 4.54
CA TYR A 194 -8.47 -3.02 5.78
C TYR A 194 -9.89 -2.51 6.00
N TYR A 195 -10.16 -2.03 7.22
CA TYR A 195 -11.44 -1.42 7.55
C TYR A 195 -11.35 0.10 7.53
N VAL A 196 -12.29 0.75 6.84
CA VAL A 196 -12.55 2.19 6.95
C VAL A 196 -13.86 2.44 7.68
N ILE A 197 -13.98 3.56 8.39
CA ILE A 197 -15.14 3.87 9.22
C ILE A 197 -16.05 4.88 8.52
N VAL A 198 -17.33 4.52 8.41
CA VAL A 198 -18.40 5.38 7.93
C VAL A 198 -19.34 5.69 9.11
N GLY A 199 -19.26 6.92 9.64
CA GLY A 199 -19.93 7.27 10.89
C GLY A 199 -19.32 6.53 12.07
N GLU A 200 -20.06 5.56 12.61
CA GLU A 200 -19.61 4.66 13.67
C GLU A 200 -19.39 3.21 13.22
N THR A 201 -19.58 2.90 11.92
CA THR A 201 -19.51 1.53 11.40
C THR A 201 -18.29 1.35 10.50
N ALA A 202 -17.49 0.32 10.79
CA ALA A 202 -16.40 -0.09 9.92
C ALA A 202 -16.89 -0.96 8.75
N VAL A 203 -16.36 -0.73 7.56
CA VAL A 203 -16.66 -1.49 6.33
C VAL A 203 -15.37 -2.02 5.70
N LEU A 204 -15.40 -3.26 5.22
CA LEU A 204 -14.23 -3.94 4.66
C LEU A 204 -13.94 -3.44 3.24
N VAL A 205 -12.72 -2.98 3.02
CA VAL A 205 -12.27 -2.43 1.75
C VAL A 205 -10.99 -3.11 1.28
N HIS A 206 -10.82 -3.15 -0.05
CA HIS A 206 -9.69 -3.81 -0.66
C HIS A 206 -8.53 -2.84 -0.84
N ASN A 207 -7.35 -3.23 -0.34
CA ASN A 207 -6.07 -2.67 -0.73
C ASN A 207 -5.61 -3.44 -1.97
N ALA A 208 -6.18 -3.12 -3.13
CA ALA A 208 -5.58 -3.58 -4.38
C ALA A 208 -4.65 -2.47 -4.80
N GLY A 209 -3.36 -2.72 -4.67
CA GLY A 209 -2.44 -2.33 -5.73
C GLY A 209 -2.88 -3.02 -7.02
N LEU A 210 -3.92 -2.50 -7.68
CA LEU A 210 -4.01 -2.62 -9.13
C LEU A 210 -2.97 -1.66 -9.71
N CYS A 211 -1.71 -1.94 -9.42
CA CYS A 211 -0.74 -2.16 -10.47
C CYS A 211 -1.51 -2.87 -11.61
N ASP A 212 -1.99 -2.10 -12.60
CA ASP A 212 -2.64 -2.71 -13.77
C ASP A 212 -1.55 -3.56 -14.40
N TRP A 213 -1.57 -4.85 -14.05
CA TRP A 213 -0.55 -5.79 -14.46
C TRP A 213 -0.35 -5.72 -15.99
N ARG A 214 -1.41 -5.37 -16.72
CA ARG A 214 -1.38 -5.18 -18.16
C ARG A 214 -0.56 -3.96 -18.56
N SER A 215 -0.82 -2.80 -17.94
CA SER A 215 -0.05 -1.57 -18.18
C SER A 215 1.41 -1.70 -17.78
N GLU A 216 1.70 -2.30 -16.62
CA GLU A 216 3.10 -2.55 -16.22
C GLU A 216 3.79 -3.53 -17.14
N PHE A 217 3.14 -4.64 -17.47
CA PHE A 217 3.66 -5.55 -18.47
C PHE A 217 3.95 -4.83 -19.80
N ASP A 218 3.03 -3.97 -20.26
CA ASP A 218 3.21 -3.27 -21.53
C ASP A 218 4.36 -2.24 -21.47
N ASN A 219 4.68 -1.70 -20.29
CA ASN A 219 5.79 -0.77 -20.04
C ASN A 219 7.16 -1.42 -19.82
N LEU A 220 7.22 -2.73 -19.54
CA LEU A 220 8.50 -3.44 -19.40
C LEU A 220 9.30 -3.43 -20.71
N ALA A 221 10.61 -3.64 -20.59
CA ALA A 221 11.48 -3.81 -21.74
C ALA A 221 11.01 -4.99 -22.63
N ALA A 222 10.99 -4.76 -23.94
CA ALA A 222 10.54 -5.76 -24.90
C ALA A 222 11.54 -6.92 -25.02
N GLY A 223 11.06 -8.16 -24.90
CA GLY A 223 11.86 -9.35 -25.14
C GLY A 223 11.98 -9.71 -26.63
N LYS A 224 12.66 -10.83 -26.92
CA LYS A 224 12.88 -11.34 -28.29
C LYS A 224 11.58 -11.65 -29.05
N GLN A 225 10.49 -11.93 -28.34
CA GLN A 225 9.18 -12.23 -28.92
C GLN A 225 8.16 -11.17 -28.47
N GLY A 226 7.20 -10.82 -29.33
CA GLY A 226 6.27 -9.71 -29.05
C GLY A 226 5.37 -9.87 -27.80
N HIS A 227 5.17 -11.10 -27.33
CA HIS A 227 4.43 -11.43 -26.11
C HIS A 227 5.32 -11.61 -24.88
N VAL A 228 6.62 -11.33 -25.02
CA VAL A 228 7.62 -11.47 -23.97
C VAL A 228 8.12 -10.09 -23.54
N ARG A 229 8.33 -9.95 -22.25
CA ARG A 229 8.93 -8.78 -21.60
C ARG A 229 10.08 -9.23 -20.71
N THR A 230 10.96 -8.30 -20.35
CA THR A 230 12.15 -8.59 -19.55
C THR A 230 12.30 -7.62 -18.38
N VAL A 231 12.83 -8.16 -17.28
CA VAL A 231 13.27 -7.43 -16.07
C VAL A 231 14.76 -7.68 -15.83
N GLY A 232 15.39 -6.89 -14.96
CA GLY A 232 16.83 -6.93 -14.73
C GLY A 232 17.28 -8.15 -13.93
N ASP A 233 16.50 -8.58 -12.93
CA ASP A 233 16.90 -9.69 -12.06
C ASP A 233 15.70 -10.47 -11.45
N ALA A 234 16.02 -11.53 -10.71
CA ALA A 234 15.04 -12.40 -10.07
C ALA A 234 14.28 -11.72 -8.92
N GLN A 235 14.89 -10.76 -8.23
CA GLN A 235 14.25 -10.04 -7.13
C GLN A 235 13.19 -9.08 -7.67
N GLU A 236 13.50 -8.36 -8.75
CA GLU A 236 12.57 -7.53 -9.50
C GLU A 236 11.40 -8.38 -10.04
N LEU A 237 11.72 -9.52 -10.69
CA LEU A 237 10.70 -10.44 -11.22
C LEU A 237 9.75 -10.94 -10.12
N ARG A 238 10.30 -11.31 -8.96
CA ARG A 238 9.52 -11.81 -7.82
C ARG A 238 8.64 -10.72 -7.23
N GLY A 239 9.20 -9.55 -6.94
CA GLY A 239 8.45 -8.41 -6.40
C GLY A 239 7.30 -7.98 -7.30
N MET A 240 7.53 -7.98 -8.62
CA MET A 240 6.49 -7.70 -9.61
C MET A 240 5.39 -8.77 -9.61
N PHE A 241 5.74 -10.06 -9.58
CA PHE A 241 4.75 -11.14 -9.48
C PHE A 241 3.93 -11.05 -8.20
N ASP A 242 4.57 -10.78 -7.05
CA ASP A 242 3.89 -10.59 -5.78
C ASP A 242 2.94 -9.39 -5.84
N GLY A 243 3.38 -8.28 -6.41
CA GLY A 243 2.54 -7.09 -6.63
C GLY A 243 1.31 -7.37 -7.50
N TRP A 244 1.49 -8.03 -8.65
CA TRP A 244 0.38 -8.33 -9.57
C TRP A 244 -0.59 -9.38 -9.06
N THR A 245 -0.15 -10.25 -8.14
CA THR A 245 -0.98 -11.33 -7.58
C THR A 245 -1.49 -11.03 -6.17
N ALA A 246 -1.20 -9.84 -5.65
CA ALA A 246 -1.71 -9.34 -4.39
C ALA A 246 -3.25 -9.39 -4.35
N GLY A 247 -3.80 -10.09 -3.36
CA GLY A 247 -5.25 -10.26 -3.16
C GLY A 247 -5.93 -11.22 -4.15
N ALA A 248 -5.18 -11.79 -5.10
CA ALA A 248 -5.73 -12.72 -6.08
C ALA A 248 -6.03 -14.11 -5.45
N GLN A 249 -6.99 -14.82 -6.03
CA GLN A 249 -7.33 -16.17 -5.58
C GLN A 249 -6.16 -17.14 -5.82
N ARG A 250 -5.58 -17.69 -4.75
CA ARG A 250 -4.57 -18.74 -4.86
C ARG A 250 -5.18 -20.03 -5.40
N LEU A 251 -4.57 -20.60 -6.43
CA LEU A 251 -4.94 -21.87 -7.05
C LEU A 251 -3.95 -22.99 -6.65
N PRO A 252 -4.34 -24.27 -6.80
CA PRO A 252 -3.41 -25.37 -6.58
C PRO A 252 -2.15 -25.26 -7.45
N SER A 253 -0.99 -25.54 -6.84
CA SER A 253 0.29 -25.59 -7.55
C SER A 253 0.24 -26.57 -8.73
N ARG A 254 1.02 -26.30 -9.78
CA ARG A 254 1.11 -27.14 -10.98
C ARG A 254 2.46 -27.88 -11.01
N GLY A 255 2.71 -28.62 -9.93
CA GLY A 255 3.94 -29.38 -9.71
C GLY A 255 5.12 -28.50 -9.27
N ALA A 256 6.28 -29.13 -9.02
CA ALA A 256 7.43 -28.47 -8.40
C ALA A 256 8.03 -27.30 -9.21
N LYS A 257 7.75 -27.24 -10.52
CA LYS A 257 8.23 -26.15 -11.39
C LYS A 257 7.32 -24.93 -11.41
N ILE A 258 6.08 -25.06 -10.94
CA ILE A 258 5.08 -23.99 -10.92
C ILE A 258 4.40 -24.01 -9.53
N PRO A 259 5.13 -23.58 -8.49
CA PRO A 259 4.64 -23.67 -7.12
C PRO A 259 3.51 -22.67 -6.84
N ASP A 260 3.54 -21.49 -7.46
CA ASP A 260 2.58 -20.42 -7.21
C ASP A 260 1.72 -20.15 -8.43
N VAL A 261 0.40 -20.19 -8.23
CA VAL A 261 -0.59 -19.96 -9.25
C VAL A 261 -1.70 -19.12 -8.64
N TYR A 262 -2.04 -18.01 -9.28
CA TYR A 262 -3.08 -17.10 -8.84
C TYR A 262 -4.06 -16.80 -9.96
N ARG A 263 -5.32 -16.58 -9.60
CA ARG A 263 -6.37 -16.07 -10.49
C ARG A 263 -6.77 -14.69 -10.00
N LEU A 264 -6.57 -13.69 -10.86
CA LEU A 264 -6.97 -12.31 -10.64
C LEU A 264 -8.49 -12.16 -10.88
N ASP A 265 -9.06 -11.05 -10.40
CA ASP A 265 -10.48 -10.74 -10.50
C ASP A 265 -11.00 -10.68 -11.94
N ASP A 266 -10.15 -10.23 -12.88
CA ASP A 266 -10.46 -10.18 -14.31
C ASP A 266 -10.46 -11.56 -14.98
N GLY A 267 -10.17 -12.63 -14.24
CA GLY A 267 -10.05 -14.00 -14.73
C GLY A 267 -8.66 -14.37 -15.26
N THR A 268 -7.70 -13.44 -15.26
CA THR A 268 -6.32 -13.69 -15.65
C THR A 268 -5.68 -14.69 -14.68
N VAL A 269 -5.01 -15.70 -15.22
CA VAL A 269 -4.23 -16.64 -14.41
C VAL A 269 -2.75 -16.29 -14.52
N MET A 270 -2.10 -16.03 -13.40
CA MET A 270 -0.66 -15.80 -13.31
C MET A 270 0.04 -16.96 -12.61
N GLN A 271 1.21 -17.31 -13.11
CA GLN A 271 1.98 -18.47 -12.65
C GLN A 271 3.44 -18.09 -12.46
N TRP A 272 3.98 -18.36 -11.27
CA TRP A 272 5.40 -18.32 -11.02
C TRP A 272 6.03 -19.63 -11.48
N ARG A 273 7.08 -19.55 -12.28
CA ARG A 273 7.84 -20.71 -12.73
C ARG A 273 9.26 -20.63 -12.20
N THR A 274 9.69 -21.65 -11.47
CA THR A 274 11.04 -21.71 -10.86
C THR A 274 12.15 -22.10 -11.84
N ALA A 275 11.80 -22.52 -13.07
CA ALA A 275 12.76 -22.78 -14.13
C ALA A 275 12.10 -22.79 -15.52
N SER A 276 12.69 -22.05 -16.45
CA SER A 276 12.39 -22.07 -17.89
C SER A 276 13.34 -22.99 -18.68
N GLN A 277 13.16 -23.06 -20.00
CA GLN A 277 14.12 -23.74 -20.88
C GLN A 277 15.51 -23.08 -20.89
N SER A 278 15.61 -21.78 -20.54
CA SER A 278 16.86 -21.04 -20.39
C SER A 278 17.57 -21.28 -19.05
N GLY A 279 16.85 -21.78 -18.03
CA GLY A 279 17.37 -22.00 -16.67
C GLY A 279 16.71 -21.10 -15.61
N ASP A 280 16.23 -19.92 -16.01
CA ASP A 280 15.82 -18.87 -15.06
C ASP A 280 14.33 -18.90 -14.71
N GLU A 281 13.97 -18.16 -13.67
CA GLU A 281 12.59 -17.95 -13.26
C GLU A 281 11.80 -17.13 -14.29
N THR A 282 10.50 -17.41 -14.39
CA THR A 282 9.61 -16.68 -15.30
C THR A 282 8.22 -16.50 -14.72
N VAL A 283 7.54 -15.44 -15.14
CA VAL A 283 6.12 -15.23 -14.89
C VAL A 283 5.34 -15.53 -16.17
N ASP A 284 4.47 -16.54 -16.12
CA ASP A 284 3.54 -16.87 -17.21
C ASP A 284 2.16 -16.25 -16.89
N ILE A 285 1.60 -15.47 -17.82
CA ILE A 285 0.34 -14.73 -17.64
C ILE A 285 -0.67 -15.15 -18.70
N PHE A 286 -1.89 -15.49 -18.28
CA PHE A 286 -2.95 -16.01 -19.15
C PHE A 286 -4.23 -15.20 -18.99
N PRO A 287 -4.39 -14.10 -19.74
CA PRO A 287 -5.63 -13.31 -19.71
C PRO A 287 -6.75 -14.05 -20.46
N PRO A 288 -8.01 -13.93 -20.01
CA PRO A 288 -9.12 -14.63 -20.65
C PRO A 288 -9.29 -14.19 -22.10
N GLY A 289 -9.47 -15.17 -23.00
CA GLY A 289 -9.70 -14.91 -24.43
C GLY A 289 -8.50 -14.34 -25.20
N SER A 290 -7.33 -14.21 -24.59
CA SER A 290 -6.12 -13.62 -25.19
C SER A 290 -4.96 -14.61 -25.28
N LYS A 291 -3.91 -14.24 -26.01
CA LYS A 291 -2.66 -15.01 -26.03
C LYS A 291 -1.96 -14.91 -24.68
N GLY A 292 -1.29 -15.99 -24.29
CA GLY A 292 -0.41 -15.99 -23.12
C GLY A 292 0.75 -15.00 -23.29
N LEU A 293 1.07 -14.33 -22.19
CA LEU A 293 2.15 -13.36 -22.08
C LEU A 293 3.20 -13.90 -21.10
N LYS A 294 4.41 -13.36 -21.17
CA LYS A 294 5.50 -13.86 -20.35
C LYS A 294 6.51 -12.78 -19.96
N VAL A 295 7.00 -12.84 -18.72
CA VAL A 295 8.14 -12.04 -18.27
C VAL A 295 9.32 -12.95 -17.93
N HIS A 296 10.50 -12.55 -18.41
CA HIS A 296 11.78 -13.23 -18.22
C HIS A 296 12.77 -12.30 -17.53
N ILE A 297 13.81 -12.88 -16.91
CA ILE A 297 15.02 -12.14 -16.60
C ILE A 297 15.79 -11.93 -17.91
N GLY A 298 16.22 -10.69 -18.18
CA GLY A 298 16.98 -10.37 -19.38
C GLY A 298 18.37 -11.03 -19.39
N ASP A 299 18.88 -11.32 -20.58
CA ASP A 299 20.31 -11.62 -20.75
C ASP A 299 21.04 -10.25 -20.65
N GLU A 300 21.98 -10.07 -19.70
CA GLU A 300 22.88 -8.89 -19.68
C GLU A 300 23.70 -8.76 -20.98
#